data_AF-A0A1C7MWR9-F1
#
_entry.id   AF-A0A1C7MWR9-F1
#
_cell.length_a   1.000
_cell.length_b   1.000
_cell.length_c   1.000
_cell.angle_alpha   90.00
_cell.angle_beta   90.00
_cell.angle_gamma   90.00
#
_symmetry.space_group_name_H-M   'P 1'
#
loop_
_entity.id
_entity.type
_entity.pdbx_description
1 polymer ?
#
loop_
_entity_poly.entity_id
_entity_poly.type
_entity_poly.pdbx_seq_one_letter_code
_entity_poly.pdbx_strand_id
1 'polypeptide(L)'
;EDILNGNYGDDKDDMQDKAEQEEEEEFFKLKRETTTNAVLDSTREPIDYEELEEWDDEDTLDSIRNRFITGDIDAANGQSAFPPEKDEVEGDFEDLEAEQEEQEVDGQSKKKDKEGMIRDPVAVERERIAKRKEELRKKFDEEFGEDDDGPKMDFYEQKKAEIQQQLEMNRLEFENDDLHTRAMVEGYRPGSYVRLLIKNMPCEFVKHFDPTYPVLVGGLLPTEDQFGWVQVRIKRHRWHPKILKTNDPLIFSIGWRRFQSIPIYSLNDGTRNRMLKYTPEHMHCLATFYGPVHTPNTGFCAVQNVSDSKNSSFRISATGTVVDISQSTEIVKKLKLTGYPTKVYRNTAFIRDMFTSSLEVAKFEGANIRTVSGIRGQVKKALPKPEGHFRATFEDKVLMSDIVFLRAWYPVKPRKFYNPVTSLLMSSKDWQGMRTTGQVRKELSLHAPQKVDSIYKPIERKERRFNALKVPKSLQAQLPFANKPKNATKSKKQSYLNKRAVVLEPEEKKIVTLMQQLNTLRNEKDRKRKLKDSERREVNEKKKAKVAQKTEEKTKERRKEYFRKQQQKASREGAD
;
A
#
# COMPACT_ATOMS: atom_id res chain seq x y z
N GLU A 1 -9.49 -2.82 -62.28
CA GLU A 1 -9.76 -3.57 -63.51
C GLU A 1 -9.56 -5.04 -63.23
N ASP A 2 -10.68 -5.74 -63.35
CA ASP A 2 -10.91 -7.17 -63.50
C ASP A 2 -10.44 -8.18 -62.44
N ILE A 3 -11.32 -9.18 -62.24
CA ILE A 3 -11.26 -10.33 -61.34
C ILE A 3 -11.87 -10.04 -59.95
N LEU A 4 -13.19 -9.88 -59.72
CA LEU A 4 -14.39 -10.32 -60.45
C LEU A 4 -14.25 -11.73 -61.03
N ASN A 5 -14.13 -12.72 -60.13
CA ASN A 5 -14.45 -14.15 -60.29
C ASN A 5 -14.19 -14.80 -58.92
N GLY A 6 -15.12 -14.93 -57.99
CA GLY A 6 -16.37 -15.66 -58.14
C GLY A 6 -16.13 -17.16 -57.93
N ASN A 7 -16.15 -17.64 -56.67
CA ASN A 7 -16.51 -19.01 -56.32
C ASN A 7 -16.51 -19.25 -54.81
N TYR A 8 -17.67 -19.49 -54.21
CA TYR A 8 -17.88 -20.63 -53.31
C TYR A 8 -19.32 -21.09 -53.52
N GLY A 9 -19.45 -22.30 -54.06
CA GLY A 9 -20.72 -22.94 -54.38
C GLY A 9 -21.51 -23.29 -53.13
N ASP A 10 -22.83 -23.25 -53.30
CA ASP A 10 -23.79 -23.80 -52.36
C ASP A 10 -24.37 -25.09 -52.96
N ASP A 11 -24.46 -26.12 -52.13
CA ASP A 11 -24.92 -27.45 -52.48
C ASP A 11 -26.45 -27.48 -52.58
N LYS A 12 -26.93 -28.22 -53.58
CA LYS A 12 -28.33 -28.53 -53.87
C LYS A 12 -28.92 -29.47 -52.83
N ASP A 13 -30.21 -29.33 -52.56
CA ASP A 13 -31.15 -30.45 -52.75
C ASP A 13 -32.61 -29.97 -52.88
N ASP A 14 -33.30 -30.66 -53.79
CA ASP A 14 -34.57 -30.34 -54.43
C ASP A 14 -35.81 -30.75 -53.59
N MET A 15 -36.98 -30.16 -53.91
CA MET A 15 -38.22 -30.91 -54.23
C MET A 15 -39.34 -29.99 -54.77
N GLN A 16 -39.72 -30.30 -56.01
CA GLN A 16 -40.89 -29.97 -56.86
C GLN A 16 -42.28 -30.13 -56.17
N ASP A 17 -43.44 -29.59 -56.58
CA ASP A 17 -43.94 -29.14 -57.91
C ASP A 17 -45.34 -28.46 -57.84
N LYS A 18 -45.68 -27.66 -58.88
CA LYS A 18 -47.02 -27.31 -59.49
C LYS A 18 -47.90 -26.19 -58.88
N ALA A 19 -48.50 -25.25 -59.64
CA ALA A 19 -48.73 -25.06 -61.10
C ALA A 19 -49.05 -23.58 -61.47
N GLU A 20 -48.66 -23.18 -62.71
CA GLU A 20 -49.31 -22.30 -63.75
C GLU A 20 -50.03 -21.00 -63.34
N GLN A 21 -50.01 -19.82 -63.99
CA GLN A 21 -49.53 -19.16 -65.23
C GLN A 21 -49.89 -17.66 -64.95
N GLU A 22 -49.15 -16.58 -65.23
CA GLU A 22 -48.89 -15.89 -66.51
C GLU A 22 -48.52 -14.42 -66.17
N GLU A 23 -47.79 -13.75 -67.08
CA GLU A 23 -47.56 -12.29 -67.22
C GLU A 23 -46.46 -11.58 -66.38
N GLU A 24 -45.28 -11.53 -67.03
CA GLU A 24 -44.39 -10.39 -67.34
C GLU A 24 -44.36 -9.12 -66.46
N GLU A 25 -43.13 -8.63 -66.29
CA GLU A 25 -42.62 -7.63 -65.37
C GLU A 25 -43.03 -6.17 -65.67
N GLU A 26 -43.57 -5.44 -64.68
CA GLU A 26 -43.37 -4.00 -64.49
C GLU A 26 -43.39 -3.66 -62.98
N PHE A 27 -42.22 -3.60 -62.34
CA PHE A 27 -41.45 -2.38 -62.07
C PHE A 27 -41.76 -1.75 -60.68
N PHE A 28 -40.84 -2.03 -59.74
CA PHE A 28 -40.56 -1.31 -58.48
C PHE A 28 -41.74 -0.82 -57.60
N LYS A 29 -42.06 -1.59 -56.56
CA LYS A 29 -42.55 -1.04 -55.28
C LYS A 29 -41.51 -1.30 -54.20
N LEU A 30 -40.80 -0.24 -53.82
CA LEU A 30 -39.98 -0.18 -52.62
C LEU A 30 -40.88 -0.52 -51.43
N LYS A 31 -40.63 -1.66 -50.79
CA LYS A 31 -41.32 -2.05 -49.57
C LYS A 31 -40.87 -1.04 -48.50
N ARG A 32 -41.74 -0.08 -48.17
CA ARG A 32 -41.57 0.81 -47.02
C ARG A 32 -41.12 -0.05 -45.85
N GLU A 33 -39.92 0.20 -45.35
CA GLU A 33 -39.51 -0.30 -44.04
C GLU A 33 -40.54 0.23 -43.05
N THR A 34 -41.46 -0.65 -42.65
CA THR A 34 -42.19 -0.46 -41.42
C THR A 34 -41.14 -0.34 -40.34
N THR A 35 -41.07 0.83 -39.71
CA THR A 35 -40.29 1.15 -38.51
C THR A 35 -40.67 0.21 -37.38
N THR A 36 -40.26 -1.04 -37.49
CA THR A 36 -40.12 -1.95 -36.36
C THR A 36 -38.98 -1.40 -35.55
N ASN A 37 -39.22 -1.17 -34.25
CA ASN A 37 -38.27 -0.70 -33.25
C ASN A 37 -36.94 -1.47 -33.35
N ALA A 38 -36.06 -1.03 -34.25
CA ALA A 38 -34.67 -1.42 -34.27
C ALA A 38 -34.10 -0.84 -32.98
N VAL A 39 -33.60 -1.70 -32.12
CA VAL A 39 -32.83 -1.30 -30.95
C VAL A 39 -31.77 -0.32 -31.46
N LEU A 40 -31.91 0.96 -31.09
CA LEU A 40 -30.94 2.00 -31.43
C LEU A 40 -29.56 1.49 -31.03
N ASP A 41 -28.71 1.20 -32.02
CA ASP A 41 -27.36 0.76 -31.78
C ASP A 41 -26.55 1.96 -31.26
N SER A 42 -26.45 2.07 -29.93
CA SER A 42 -25.71 3.15 -29.26
C SER A 42 -24.19 3.07 -29.48
N THR A 43 -23.70 2.14 -30.31
CA THR A 43 -22.27 2.06 -30.66
C THR A 43 -21.89 2.94 -31.84
N ARG A 44 -22.86 3.41 -32.62
CA ARG A 44 -22.64 4.32 -33.76
C ARG A 44 -23.85 5.23 -33.94
N GLU A 45 -23.71 6.50 -33.58
CA GLU A 45 -24.71 7.52 -33.94
C GLU A 45 -24.66 7.70 -35.48
N PRO A 46 -25.75 7.39 -36.21
CA PRO A 46 -25.83 7.77 -37.61
C PRO A 46 -25.93 9.30 -37.65
N ILE A 47 -24.90 9.96 -38.17
CA ILE A 47 -24.99 11.38 -38.48
C ILE A 47 -25.93 11.47 -39.67
N ASP A 48 -27.12 12.03 -39.45
CA ASP A 48 -28.03 12.33 -40.54
C ASP A 48 -27.45 13.52 -41.30
N TYR A 49 -27.06 13.29 -42.55
CA TYR A 49 -26.49 14.34 -43.39
C TYR A 49 -27.55 15.35 -43.84
N GLU A 50 -28.84 14.98 -43.80
CA GLU A 50 -29.97 15.88 -44.10
C GLU A 50 -30.19 16.88 -42.95
N GLU A 51 -30.05 16.46 -41.69
CA GLU A 51 -30.05 17.38 -40.52
C GLU A 51 -28.81 18.29 -40.48
N LEU A 52 -27.75 17.95 -41.22
CA LEU A 52 -26.55 18.77 -41.34
C LEU A 52 -26.70 19.89 -42.36
N GLU A 53 -27.53 19.71 -43.40
CA GLU A 53 -27.84 20.74 -44.40
C GLU A 53 -28.63 21.91 -43.78
N GLU A 54 -29.43 21.68 -42.72
CA GLU A 54 -30.11 22.74 -41.97
C GLU A 54 -29.14 23.76 -41.33
N TRP A 55 -27.85 23.41 -41.16
CA TRP A 55 -26.82 24.31 -40.66
C TRP A 55 -26.16 25.16 -41.75
N ASP A 56 -26.41 24.88 -43.03
CA ASP A 56 -25.98 25.73 -44.15
C ASP A 56 -26.94 26.92 -44.36
N ASP A 57 -28.15 26.88 -43.78
CA ASP A 57 -29.13 27.96 -43.84
C ASP A 57 -28.74 29.14 -42.92
N GLU A 58 -28.66 30.36 -43.47
CA GLU A 58 -28.26 31.54 -42.70
C GLU A 58 -29.25 31.91 -41.58
N ASP A 59 -30.55 31.61 -41.75
CA ASP A 59 -31.59 31.88 -40.75
C ASP A 59 -31.46 31.00 -39.49
N THR A 60 -31.03 29.75 -39.63
CA THR A 60 -30.81 28.82 -38.50
C THR A 60 -29.54 29.20 -37.75
N LEU A 61 -28.47 29.57 -38.46
CA LEU A 61 -27.25 30.13 -37.89
C LEU A 61 -27.51 31.43 -37.12
N ASP A 62 -28.39 32.29 -37.62
CA ASP A 62 -28.80 33.52 -36.93
C ASP A 62 -29.64 33.22 -35.68
N SER A 63 -30.44 32.14 -35.67
CA SER A 63 -31.20 31.73 -34.48
C SER A 63 -30.32 31.29 -33.30
N ILE A 64 -29.16 30.69 -33.58
CA ILE A 64 -28.20 30.26 -32.56
C ILE A 64 -27.08 31.27 -32.31
N ARG A 65 -27.00 32.35 -33.10
CA ARG A 65 -26.00 33.41 -32.94
C ARG A 65 -25.94 33.95 -31.52
N ASN A 66 -27.10 34.05 -30.87
CA ASN A 66 -27.26 34.54 -29.50
C ASN A 66 -26.69 33.60 -28.42
N ARG A 67 -26.29 32.38 -28.80
CA ARG A 67 -25.54 31.44 -27.94
C ARG A 67 -24.03 31.68 -28.00
N PHE A 68 -23.55 32.46 -28.98
CA PHE A 68 -22.17 32.89 -29.09
C PHE A 68 -22.00 34.33 -28.60
N ILE A 69 -20.84 34.61 -28.03
CA ILE A 69 -20.46 35.95 -27.55
C ILE A 69 -20.50 36.99 -28.69
N THR A 70 -20.37 36.54 -29.94
CA THR A 70 -20.39 37.35 -31.16
C THR A 70 -21.79 37.61 -31.74
N GLY A 71 -22.85 37.07 -31.14
CA GLY A 71 -24.23 37.26 -31.60
C GLY A 71 -24.79 38.66 -31.39
N ASP A 72 -25.75 39.04 -32.24
CA ASP A 72 -26.43 40.33 -32.18
C ASP A 72 -27.21 40.46 -30.87
N ILE A 73 -26.79 41.41 -30.03
CA ILE A 73 -27.36 41.62 -28.69
C ILE A 73 -28.82 42.10 -28.73
N ASP A 74 -29.32 42.51 -29.91
CA ASP A 74 -30.74 42.82 -30.15
C ASP A 74 -31.19 42.25 -31.51
N ALA A 75 -31.98 41.17 -31.52
CA ALA A 75 -32.56 40.58 -32.73
C ALA A 75 -33.54 41.50 -33.50
N ALA A 76 -33.76 42.73 -33.04
CA ALA A 76 -34.67 43.69 -33.65
C ALA A 76 -34.01 44.62 -34.69
N ASN A 77 -32.68 44.76 -34.72
CA ASN A 77 -32.02 45.78 -35.57
C ASN A 77 -30.81 45.31 -36.40
N GLY A 78 -30.47 44.01 -36.42
CA GLY A 78 -29.54 43.41 -37.40
C GLY A 78 -28.21 44.15 -37.59
N GLN A 79 -27.49 44.44 -36.50
CA GLN A 79 -26.17 45.08 -36.56
C GLN A 79 -25.15 44.31 -35.72
N SER A 80 -24.15 43.77 -36.43
CA SER A 80 -23.05 42.98 -35.88
C SER A 80 -22.23 43.71 -34.81
N ALA A 81 -21.77 42.96 -33.81
CA ALA A 81 -20.98 43.46 -32.68
C ALA A 81 -19.61 44.08 -33.05
N PHE A 82 -19.15 43.91 -34.30
CA PHE A 82 -17.93 44.53 -34.83
C PHE A 82 -18.25 45.34 -36.10
N PRO A 83 -17.82 46.62 -36.20
CA PRO A 83 -17.91 47.38 -37.45
C PRO A 83 -16.96 46.80 -38.50
N PRO A 84 -17.29 46.81 -39.81
CA PRO A 84 -16.32 46.46 -40.83
C PRO A 84 -15.16 47.47 -40.83
N GLU A 85 -13.92 46.98 -40.73
CA GLU A 85 -12.72 47.81 -40.87
C GLU A 85 -12.78 48.57 -42.22
N LYS A 86 -12.85 49.90 -42.13
CA LYS A 86 -12.44 50.78 -43.22
C LYS A 86 -11.19 51.52 -42.75
N ASP A 87 -10.10 51.26 -43.46
CA ASP A 87 -8.86 52.02 -43.42
C ASP A 87 -9.15 53.52 -43.54
N GLU A 88 -8.78 54.33 -42.53
CA GLU A 88 -8.27 55.70 -42.71
C GLU A 88 -7.77 56.31 -41.37
N VAL A 89 -6.43 56.38 -41.27
CA VAL A 89 -5.60 57.49 -40.74
C VAL A 89 -5.68 57.87 -39.25
N GLU A 90 -4.67 57.38 -38.51
CA GLU A 90 -3.73 58.10 -37.62
C GLU A 90 -4.21 59.44 -36.99
N GLY A 91 -4.46 59.42 -35.67
CA GLY A 91 -4.80 60.60 -34.88
C GLY A 91 -4.69 60.40 -33.37
N ASP A 92 -3.46 60.55 -32.89
CA ASP A 92 -3.00 61.05 -31.57
C ASP A 92 -3.68 60.59 -30.27
N PHE A 93 -2.90 59.88 -29.45
CA PHE A 93 -3.24 59.38 -28.12
C PHE A 93 -2.74 60.40 -27.08
N GLU A 94 -3.56 61.40 -26.75
CA GLU A 94 -3.28 62.29 -25.62
C GLU A 94 -3.81 61.69 -24.31
N ASP A 95 -2.84 61.28 -23.50
CA ASP A 95 -2.89 60.75 -22.15
C ASP A 95 -3.49 61.78 -21.18
N LEU A 96 -4.55 61.39 -20.45
CA LEU A 96 -5.19 62.25 -19.43
C LEU A 96 -5.60 61.42 -18.21
N GLU A 97 -4.62 60.74 -17.62
CA GLU A 97 -4.57 60.50 -16.19
C GLU A 97 -4.33 61.83 -15.46
N ALA A 98 -5.36 62.35 -14.78
CA ALA A 98 -5.18 63.26 -13.67
C ALA A 98 -6.35 63.14 -12.68
N GLU A 99 -6.08 62.41 -11.59
CA GLU A 99 -6.50 62.68 -10.21
C GLU A 99 -8.01 62.81 -9.93
N GLN A 100 -8.62 61.72 -9.46
CA GLN A 100 -9.77 61.77 -8.56
C GLN A 100 -9.46 60.99 -7.28
N GLU A 101 -8.86 61.69 -6.32
CA GLU A 101 -9.01 61.36 -4.90
C GLU A 101 -10.24 62.12 -4.34
N GLU A 102 -11.09 61.36 -3.66
CA GLU A 102 -11.85 61.70 -2.44
C GLU A 102 -12.66 63.02 -2.36
N GLN A 103 -13.98 62.92 -2.15
CA GLN A 103 -14.65 63.04 -0.83
C GLN A 103 -16.14 63.42 -0.93
N GLU A 104 -16.94 62.61 -0.22
CA GLU A 104 -18.11 62.92 0.62
C GLU A 104 -19.19 63.94 0.21
N VAL A 105 -20.39 63.39 -0.03
CA VAL A 105 -21.70 63.67 0.60
C VAL A 105 -21.88 64.99 1.37
N ASP A 106 -22.85 65.81 0.97
CA ASP A 106 -24.14 66.04 1.66
C ASP A 106 -24.82 67.37 1.21
N GLY A 107 -26.15 67.46 1.34
CA GLY A 107 -26.81 68.76 1.56
C GLY A 107 -27.77 69.30 0.49
N GLN A 108 -29.03 68.87 0.58
CA GLN A 108 -30.31 69.61 0.38
C GLN A 108 -30.30 70.97 -0.38
N SER A 109 -31.20 71.12 -1.37
CA SER A 109 -32.38 72.03 -1.32
C SER A 109 -32.97 72.42 -2.70
N LYS A 110 -34.27 72.12 -2.86
CA LYS A 110 -35.35 72.90 -3.51
C LYS A 110 -35.22 73.45 -4.96
N LYS A 111 -36.22 73.00 -5.73
CA LYS A 111 -37.16 73.71 -6.65
C LYS A 111 -36.79 73.86 -8.14
N LYS A 112 -37.73 73.35 -8.95
CA LYS A 112 -38.32 73.93 -10.18
C LYS A 112 -37.39 74.00 -11.41
N ASP A 113 -37.77 73.71 -12.65
CA ASP A 113 -39.06 73.60 -13.33
C ASP A 113 -38.96 72.59 -14.50
N LYS A 114 -40.11 72.20 -15.05
CA LYS A 114 -40.25 71.49 -16.33
C LYS A 114 -39.75 72.37 -17.48
N GLU A 115 -39.04 71.81 -18.46
CA GLU A 115 -39.28 72.04 -19.90
C GLU A 115 -38.30 71.24 -20.80
N GLY A 116 -38.83 70.73 -21.93
CA GLY A 116 -38.10 70.69 -23.21
C GLY A 116 -37.18 69.52 -23.50
N MET A 117 -37.69 68.53 -24.24
CA MET A 117 -36.96 67.40 -24.80
C MET A 117 -36.36 67.78 -26.16
N ILE A 118 -35.03 67.85 -26.29
CA ILE A 118 -34.27 67.53 -27.51
C ILE A 118 -33.03 66.78 -27.04
N ARG A 119 -33.05 65.45 -27.16
CA ARG A 119 -31.85 64.62 -26.92
C ARG A 119 -31.00 64.71 -28.18
N ASP A 120 -29.76 65.17 -28.05
CA ASP A 120 -28.78 65.12 -29.14
C ASP A 120 -28.63 63.67 -29.65
N PRO A 121 -28.64 63.42 -30.97
CA PRO A 121 -28.48 62.07 -31.53
C PRO A 121 -27.20 61.36 -31.05
N VAL A 122 -26.14 62.13 -30.79
CA VAL A 122 -24.84 61.64 -30.30
C VAL A 122 -24.88 61.17 -28.85
N ALA A 123 -25.72 61.79 -28.01
CA ALA A 123 -25.87 61.40 -26.60
C ALA A 123 -26.66 60.08 -26.46
N VAL A 124 -27.68 59.90 -27.29
CA VAL A 124 -28.45 58.64 -27.37
C VAL A 124 -27.57 57.48 -27.85
N GLU A 125 -26.65 57.73 -28.78
CA GLU A 125 -25.73 56.71 -29.27
C GLU A 125 -24.66 56.33 -28.25
N ARG A 126 -24.14 57.30 -27.48
CA ARG A 126 -23.23 57.05 -26.35
C ARG A 126 -23.89 56.24 -25.23
N GLU A 127 -25.14 56.53 -24.89
CA GLU A 127 -25.90 55.75 -23.91
C GLU A 127 -26.14 54.30 -24.36
N ARG A 128 -26.36 54.07 -25.66
CA ARG A 128 -26.50 52.72 -26.24
C ARG A 128 -25.19 51.94 -26.20
N ILE A 129 -24.07 52.59 -26.57
CA ILE A 129 -22.73 51.97 -26.53
C ILE A 129 -22.35 51.63 -25.08
N ALA A 130 -22.66 52.51 -24.12
CA ALA A 130 -22.38 52.27 -22.70
C ALA A 130 -23.18 51.08 -22.15
N LYS A 131 -24.48 50.99 -22.45
CA LYS A 131 -25.32 49.85 -22.06
C LYS A 131 -24.84 48.54 -22.68
N ARG A 132 -24.50 48.56 -23.98
CA ARG A 132 -23.98 47.38 -24.69
C ARG A 132 -22.63 46.93 -24.12
N LYS A 133 -21.74 47.85 -23.74
CA LYS A 133 -20.46 47.54 -23.08
C LYS A 133 -20.66 46.99 -21.67
N GLU A 134 -21.65 47.49 -20.93
CA GLU A 134 -22.01 46.98 -19.59
C GLU A 134 -22.62 45.57 -19.68
N GLU A 135 -23.42 45.28 -20.69
CA GLU A 135 -23.98 43.95 -20.96
C GLU A 135 -22.90 42.97 -21.43
N LEU A 136 -21.96 43.40 -22.28
CA LEU A 136 -20.80 42.60 -22.65
C LEU A 136 -19.92 42.31 -21.42
N ARG A 137 -19.70 43.31 -20.57
CA ARG A 137 -18.95 43.14 -19.32
C ARG A 137 -19.65 42.17 -18.38
N LYS A 138 -20.98 42.25 -18.23
CA LYS A 138 -21.76 41.30 -17.42
C LYS A 138 -21.63 39.87 -17.94
N LYS A 139 -21.73 39.65 -19.27
CA LYS A 139 -21.55 38.32 -19.87
C LYS A 139 -20.10 37.81 -19.77
N PHE A 140 -19.12 38.71 -19.89
CA PHE A 140 -17.71 38.38 -19.69
C PHE A 140 -17.41 38.01 -18.24
N ASP A 141 -17.92 38.79 -17.28
CA ASP A 141 -17.80 38.51 -15.85
C ASP A 141 -18.58 37.23 -15.46
N GLU A 142 -19.64 36.87 -16.18
CA GLU A 142 -20.42 35.63 -15.97
C GLU A 142 -19.71 34.37 -16.51
N GLU A 143 -18.90 34.48 -17.58
CA GLU A 143 -18.17 33.35 -18.18
C GLU A 143 -16.72 33.22 -17.67
N PHE A 144 -16.08 34.32 -17.24
CA PHE A 144 -14.68 34.37 -16.82
C PHE A 144 -14.45 34.89 -15.39
N GLY A 145 -15.50 35.25 -14.66
CA GLY A 145 -15.41 35.86 -13.31
C GLY A 145 -15.37 34.88 -12.14
N GLU A 146 -15.05 33.60 -12.37
CA GLU A 146 -14.73 32.68 -11.28
C GLU A 146 -13.22 32.68 -11.02
N ASP A 147 -12.77 33.30 -9.93
CA ASP A 147 -11.86 32.65 -8.95
C ASP A 147 -11.28 33.54 -7.83
N ASP A 148 -11.39 34.90 -7.85
CA ASP A 148 -10.57 35.72 -6.92
C ASP A 148 -11.30 36.76 -6.04
N ASP A 149 -12.61 37.01 -6.25
CA ASP A 149 -13.34 38.07 -5.50
C ASP A 149 -14.08 37.55 -4.24
N GLY A 150 -13.80 36.31 -3.80
CA GLY A 150 -14.24 35.83 -2.50
C GLY A 150 -13.38 36.40 -1.37
N PRO A 151 -13.91 36.62 -0.15
CA PRO A 151 -13.05 36.85 1.01
C PRO A 151 -12.00 35.74 1.08
N LYS A 152 -10.75 36.06 1.46
CA LYS A 152 -9.66 35.07 1.64
C LYS A 152 -10.00 34.09 2.77
N MET A 153 -10.91 33.16 2.49
CA MET A 153 -11.35 32.12 3.39
C MET A 153 -10.23 31.11 3.55
N ASP A 154 -10.10 30.53 4.75
CA ASP A 154 -9.17 29.42 4.95
C ASP A 154 -9.60 28.22 4.07
N PHE A 155 -8.65 27.39 3.62
CA PHE A 155 -8.94 26.25 2.75
C PHE A 155 -10.02 25.32 3.33
N TYR A 156 -10.03 25.16 4.66
CA TYR A 156 -11.06 24.39 5.36
C TYR A 156 -12.45 25.01 5.23
N GLU A 157 -12.54 26.34 5.32
CA GLU A 157 -13.80 27.08 5.20
C GLU A 157 -14.31 27.06 3.77
N GLN A 158 -13.43 27.19 2.77
CA GLN A 158 -13.77 27.03 1.36
C GLN A 158 -14.37 25.64 1.08
N LYS A 159 -13.71 24.56 1.53
CA LYS A 159 -14.24 23.20 1.35
C LYS A 159 -15.55 22.96 2.09
N LYS A 160 -15.75 23.57 3.26
CA LYS A 160 -17.03 23.50 3.97
C LYS A 160 -18.12 24.26 3.22
N ALA A 161 -17.80 25.42 2.66
CA ALA A 161 -18.73 26.21 1.85
C ALA A 161 -19.15 25.45 0.59
N GLU A 162 -18.20 24.84 -0.13
CA GLU A 162 -18.47 24.00 -1.32
C GLU A 162 -19.40 22.81 -0.98
N ILE A 163 -19.13 22.09 0.12
CA ILE A 163 -20.02 21.00 0.59
C ILE A 163 -21.41 21.54 0.93
N GLN A 164 -21.50 22.71 1.57
CA GLN A 164 -22.76 23.31 1.95
C GLN A 164 -23.55 23.78 0.73
N GLN A 165 -22.89 24.40 -0.25
CA GLN A 165 -23.47 24.81 -1.53
C GLN A 165 -24.04 23.59 -2.26
N GLN A 166 -23.30 22.49 -2.34
CA GLN A 166 -23.82 21.25 -2.96
C GLN A 166 -25.05 20.70 -2.22
N LEU A 167 -25.05 20.73 -0.88
CA LEU A 167 -26.21 20.29 -0.09
C LEU A 167 -27.43 21.18 -0.29
N GLU A 168 -27.21 22.49 -0.44
CA GLU A 168 -28.25 23.47 -0.71
C GLU A 168 -28.82 23.32 -2.12
N MET A 169 -27.96 23.18 -3.14
CA MET A 169 -28.35 22.86 -4.51
C MET A 169 -29.20 21.59 -4.57
N ASN A 170 -28.73 20.49 -3.96
CA ASN A 170 -29.51 19.25 -3.90
C ASN A 170 -30.87 19.46 -3.21
N ARG A 171 -30.99 20.38 -2.25
CA ARG A 171 -32.26 20.65 -1.57
C ARG A 171 -33.22 21.44 -2.46
N LEU A 172 -32.71 22.47 -3.14
CA LEU A 172 -33.47 23.34 -4.03
C LEU A 172 -34.02 22.58 -5.25
N GLU A 173 -33.21 21.71 -5.86
CA GLU A 173 -33.61 20.88 -7.01
C GLU A 173 -34.87 20.05 -6.69
N PHE A 174 -34.91 19.43 -5.51
CA PHE A 174 -36.03 18.57 -5.10
C PHE A 174 -37.12 19.31 -4.29
N GLU A 175 -37.12 20.64 -4.22
CA GLU A 175 -38.14 21.38 -3.44
C GLU A 175 -39.51 21.38 -4.15
N ASN A 176 -39.51 21.43 -5.48
CA ASN A 176 -40.72 21.52 -6.29
C ASN A 176 -41.32 20.16 -6.69
N ASP A 177 -40.61 19.06 -6.42
CA ASP A 177 -41.05 17.71 -6.76
C ASP A 177 -42.05 17.11 -5.76
N ASP A 178 -43.00 16.32 -6.27
CA ASP A 178 -43.92 15.55 -5.43
C ASP A 178 -43.18 14.50 -4.58
N LEU A 179 -43.77 14.12 -3.44
CA LEU A 179 -43.19 13.16 -2.51
C LEU A 179 -42.96 11.79 -3.14
N HIS A 180 -43.79 11.38 -4.10
CA HIS A 180 -43.66 10.09 -4.77
C HIS A 180 -42.50 10.06 -5.78
N THR A 181 -42.38 11.08 -6.62
CA THR A 181 -41.30 11.21 -7.60
C THR A 181 -39.96 11.37 -6.88
N ARG A 182 -39.94 12.20 -5.85
CA ARG A 182 -38.78 12.36 -4.96
C ARG A 182 -38.34 11.04 -4.34
N ALA A 183 -39.26 10.25 -3.79
CA ALA A 183 -38.94 8.95 -3.20
C ALA A 183 -38.37 7.93 -4.21
N MET A 184 -38.69 8.04 -5.50
CA MET A 184 -38.09 7.16 -6.53
C MET A 184 -36.64 7.54 -6.84
N VAL A 185 -36.29 8.82 -6.77
CA VAL A 185 -34.96 9.34 -7.12
C VAL A 185 -34.01 9.30 -5.92
N GLU A 186 -34.34 9.99 -4.83
CA GLU A 186 -33.47 10.07 -3.64
C GLU A 186 -33.68 8.91 -2.65
N GLY A 187 -34.84 8.24 -2.73
CA GLY A 187 -35.27 7.27 -1.72
C GLY A 187 -36.00 7.90 -0.53
N TYR A 188 -36.10 7.15 0.57
CA TYR A 188 -36.75 7.66 1.79
C TYR A 188 -35.74 8.39 2.70
N ARG A 189 -36.04 9.64 3.04
CA ARG A 189 -35.19 10.47 3.91
C ARG A 189 -35.05 9.93 5.34
N PRO A 190 -33.91 10.22 6.02
CA PRO A 190 -33.76 9.97 7.45
C PRO A 190 -34.85 10.68 8.27
N GLY A 191 -35.45 9.98 9.22
CA GLY A 191 -36.52 10.51 10.09
C GLY A 191 -37.94 10.09 9.68
N SER A 192 -38.13 9.56 8.48
CA SER A 192 -39.42 9.04 8.02
C SER A 192 -39.79 7.71 8.70
N TYR A 193 -41.04 7.57 9.14
CA TYR A 193 -41.55 6.30 9.68
C TYR A 193 -41.95 5.37 8.53
N VAL A 194 -41.25 4.24 8.39
CA VAL A 194 -41.43 3.30 7.28
C VAL A 194 -41.85 1.91 7.76
N ARG A 195 -42.66 1.22 6.96
CA ARG A 195 -43.01 -0.20 7.16
C ARG A 195 -42.25 -1.05 6.16
N LEU A 196 -41.37 -1.93 6.65
CA LEU A 196 -40.58 -2.83 5.83
C LEU A 196 -41.22 -4.23 5.81
N LEU A 197 -41.44 -4.76 4.60
CA LEU A 197 -41.89 -6.14 4.39
C LEU A 197 -40.73 -6.96 3.84
N ILE A 198 -40.18 -7.85 4.66
CA ILE A 198 -39.09 -8.75 4.27
C ILE A 198 -39.68 -10.13 3.97
N LYS A 199 -39.52 -10.60 2.74
CA LYS A 199 -39.94 -11.93 2.31
C LYS A 199 -38.91 -12.98 2.75
N ASN A 200 -39.36 -14.23 2.97
CA ASN A 200 -38.51 -15.38 3.30
C ASN A 200 -37.69 -15.26 4.59
N MET A 201 -38.28 -14.69 5.65
CA MET A 201 -37.64 -14.67 6.96
C MET A 201 -37.63 -16.07 7.61
N PRO A 202 -36.51 -16.51 8.21
CA PRO A 202 -36.45 -17.78 8.94
C PRO A 202 -37.51 -17.84 10.05
N CYS A 203 -38.21 -18.98 10.17
CA CYS A 203 -39.29 -19.13 11.14
C CYS A 203 -38.79 -19.05 12.59
N GLU A 204 -37.53 -19.42 12.81
CA GLU A 204 -36.81 -19.37 14.07
C GLU A 204 -36.72 -17.95 14.61
N PHE A 205 -36.57 -16.97 13.73
CA PHE A 205 -36.52 -15.56 14.12
C PHE A 205 -37.83 -15.11 14.77
N VAL A 206 -38.97 -15.52 14.20
CA VAL A 206 -40.30 -15.17 14.73
C VAL A 206 -40.58 -15.93 16.02
N LYS A 207 -40.20 -17.21 16.08
CA LYS A 207 -40.40 -18.07 17.27
C LYS A 207 -39.56 -17.62 18.47
N HIS A 208 -38.34 -17.15 18.24
CA HIS A 208 -37.39 -16.75 19.28
C HIS A 208 -37.20 -15.23 19.36
N PHE A 209 -38.16 -14.47 18.82
CA PHE A 209 -38.14 -13.02 18.88
C PHE A 209 -38.25 -12.57 20.34
N ASP A 210 -37.32 -11.70 20.74
CA ASP A 210 -37.29 -11.12 22.07
C ASP A 210 -37.18 -9.61 21.95
N PRO A 211 -38.17 -8.84 22.44
CA PRO A 211 -38.20 -7.38 22.32
C PRO A 211 -37.07 -6.69 23.08
N THR A 212 -36.37 -7.36 24.00
CA THR A 212 -35.21 -6.78 24.71
C THR A 212 -33.98 -6.64 23.82
N TYR A 213 -33.90 -7.40 22.72
CA TYR A 213 -32.81 -7.32 21.76
C TYR A 213 -33.22 -6.44 20.57
N PRO A 214 -32.51 -5.34 20.30
CA PRO A 214 -32.85 -4.47 19.18
C PRO A 214 -32.59 -5.16 17.84
N VAL A 215 -33.50 -4.97 16.89
CA VAL A 215 -33.33 -5.37 15.49
C VAL A 215 -32.80 -4.16 14.73
N LEU A 216 -31.56 -4.28 14.25
CA LEU A 216 -30.93 -3.27 13.41
C LEU A 216 -31.02 -3.71 11.95
N VAL A 217 -31.51 -2.83 11.08
CA VAL A 217 -31.57 -3.04 9.64
C VAL A 217 -30.63 -2.03 9.00
N GLY A 218 -29.67 -2.51 8.20
CA GLY A 218 -28.72 -1.68 7.46
C GLY A 218 -28.78 -2.00 5.98
N GLY A 219 -28.76 -0.95 5.14
CA GLY A 219 -28.61 -1.09 3.70
C GLY A 219 -27.18 -1.50 3.35
N LEU A 220 -27.04 -2.53 2.53
CA LEU A 220 -25.74 -3.01 2.05
C LEU A 220 -25.36 -2.29 0.76
N LEU A 221 -24.10 -1.90 0.63
CA LEU A 221 -23.59 -1.39 -0.64
C LEU A 221 -23.40 -2.56 -1.64
N PRO A 222 -23.42 -2.30 -2.97
CA PRO A 222 -23.18 -3.33 -3.98
C PRO A 222 -21.83 -4.05 -3.79
N THR A 223 -20.82 -3.32 -3.31
CA THR A 223 -19.50 -3.86 -2.99
C THR A 223 -19.53 -4.79 -1.78
N GLU A 224 -20.44 -4.55 -0.82
CA GLU A 224 -20.55 -5.33 0.40
C GLU A 224 -21.23 -6.67 0.21
N ASP A 225 -21.93 -6.89 -0.90
CA ASP A 225 -22.56 -8.18 -1.20
C ASP A 225 -21.55 -9.22 -1.73
N GLN A 226 -20.46 -8.75 -2.33
CA GLN A 226 -19.46 -9.61 -2.92
C GLN A 226 -18.56 -10.29 -1.86
N PHE A 227 -18.12 -11.51 -2.15
CA PHE A 227 -17.17 -12.24 -1.32
C PHE A 227 -15.77 -12.25 -1.94
N GLY A 228 -14.75 -12.08 -1.11
CA GLY A 228 -13.37 -12.05 -1.57
C GLY A 228 -12.37 -12.35 -0.46
N TRP A 229 -11.08 -12.20 -0.76
CA TRP A 229 -10.08 -12.14 0.28
C TRP A 229 -9.94 -10.70 0.74
N VAL A 230 -10.19 -10.48 2.01
CA VAL A 230 -10.03 -9.17 2.63
C VAL A 230 -8.68 -9.15 3.31
N GLN A 231 -7.83 -8.20 2.92
CA GLN A 231 -6.60 -7.91 3.62
C GLN A 231 -6.84 -6.78 4.61
N VAL A 232 -6.57 -7.06 5.87
CA VAL A 232 -6.78 -6.11 6.97
C VAL A 232 -5.49 -5.85 7.72
N ARG A 233 -5.35 -4.65 8.26
CA ARG A 233 -4.32 -4.29 9.23
C ARG A 233 -4.88 -4.52 10.62
N ILE A 234 -4.40 -5.56 11.30
CA ILE A 234 -4.89 -5.98 12.60
C ILE A 234 -3.83 -5.81 13.69
N LYS A 235 -4.26 -5.45 14.89
CA LYS A 235 -3.44 -5.45 16.10
C LYS A 235 -4.20 -6.11 17.23
N ARG A 236 -3.50 -6.93 18.01
CA ARG A 236 -4.05 -7.49 19.25
C ARG A 236 -4.41 -6.34 20.20
N HIS A 237 -5.59 -6.42 20.81
CA HIS A 237 -6.00 -5.41 21.77
C HIS A 237 -5.05 -5.41 23.00
N ARG A 238 -4.73 -4.21 23.53
CA ARG A 238 -3.77 -4.05 24.63
C ARG A 238 -4.14 -4.88 25.86
N TRP A 239 -5.42 -4.89 26.21
CA TRP A 239 -5.95 -5.58 27.39
C TRP A 239 -6.28 -7.05 27.18
N HIS A 240 -6.15 -7.57 25.95
CA HIS A 240 -6.43 -8.98 25.69
C HIS A 240 -5.20 -9.85 26.01
N PRO A 241 -5.21 -10.74 27.01
CA PRO A 241 -3.97 -11.35 27.53
C PRO A 241 -3.27 -12.31 26.55
N LYS A 242 -3.99 -12.93 25.61
CA LYS A 242 -3.46 -13.98 24.74
C LYS A 242 -3.07 -13.43 23.37
N ILE A 243 -2.02 -14.00 22.77
CA ILE A 243 -1.68 -13.73 21.37
C ILE A 243 -2.56 -14.56 20.44
N LEU A 244 -2.92 -14.01 19.29
CA LEU A 244 -3.75 -14.70 18.32
C LEU A 244 -2.89 -15.54 17.40
N LYS A 245 -3.36 -16.74 17.08
CA LYS A 245 -2.64 -17.72 16.28
C LYS A 245 -3.23 -17.81 14.88
N THR A 246 -2.37 -17.92 13.88
CA THR A 246 -2.79 -18.13 12.50
C THR A 246 -3.55 -19.46 12.36
N ASN A 247 -4.60 -19.45 11.55
CA ASN A 247 -5.52 -20.57 11.36
C ASN A 247 -6.39 -20.93 12.57
N ASP A 248 -6.41 -20.11 13.63
CA ASP A 248 -7.46 -20.20 14.65
C ASP A 248 -8.65 -19.32 14.22
N PRO A 249 -9.88 -19.75 14.49
CA PRO A 249 -11.07 -18.99 14.12
C PRO A 249 -11.16 -17.70 14.94
N LEU A 250 -11.61 -16.63 14.28
CA LEU A 250 -11.84 -15.32 14.88
C LEU A 250 -13.14 -14.74 14.35
N ILE A 251 -13.93 -14.14 15.23
CA ILE A 251 -15.19 -13.51 14.87
C ILE A 251 -14.91 -12.04 14.59
N PHE A 252 -15.17 -11.62 13.36
CA PHE A 252 -15.03 -10.26 12.88
C PHE A 252 -16.38 -9.55 12.95
N SER A 253 -16.37 -8.32 13.43
CA SER A 253 -17.48 -7.38 13.31
C SER A 253 -17.04 -6.26 12.38
N ILE A 254 -17.47 -6.32 11.12
CA ILE A 254 -17.10 -5.37 10.06
C ILE A 254 -18.39 -4.87 9.42
N GLY A 255 -18.57 -3.56 9.38
CA GLY A 255 -19.84 -2.95 8.98
C GLY A 255 -21.02 -3.53 9.77
N TRP A 256 -22.06 -3.96 9.07
CA TRP A 256 -23.26 -4.59 9.64
C TRP A 256 -23.09 -6.07 10.00
N ARG A 257 -22.05 -6.73 9.49
CA ARG A 257 -21.92 -8.19 9.56
C ARG A 257 -21.02 -8.63 10.69
N ARG A 258 -21.49 -9.64 11.42
CA ARG A 258 -20.73 -10.39 12.41
C ARG A 258 -20.55 -11.80 11.89
N PHE A 259 -19.32 -12.24 11.69
CA PHE A 259 -19.05 -13.56 11.13
C PHE A 259 -17.72 -14.10 11.63
N GLN A 260 -17.63 -15.42 11.72
CA GLN A 260 -16.40 -16.13 12.03
C GLN A 260 -15.67 -16.49 10.75
N SER A 261 -14.38 -16.14 10.71
CA SER A 261 -13.46 -16.50 9.63
C SER A 261 -12.13 -17.00 10.20
N ILE A 262 -11.27 -17.55 9.35
CA ILE A 262 -9.96 -18.09 9.73
C ILE A 262 -8.85 -17.21 9.13
N PRO A 263 -8.29 -16.26 9.89
CA PRO A 263 -7.25 -15.38 9.40
C PRO A 263 -5.87 -16.04 9.31
N ILE A 264 -5.13 -15.63 8.27
CA ILE A 264 -3.69 -15.82 8.17
C ILE A 264 -2.99 -14.49 8.45
N TYR A 265 -2.18 -14.46 9.51
CA TYR A 265 -1.36 -13.30 9.83
C TYR A 265 -0.10 -13.27 8.97
N SER A 266 0.28 -12.09 8.48
CA SER A 266 1.49 -11.86 7.71
C SER A 266 2.13 -10.50 8.05
N LEU A 267 3.43 -10.38 7.78
CA LEU A 267 4.14 -9.11 7.78
C LEU A 267 4.69 -8.86 6.39
N ASN A 268 4.51 -7.63 5.91
CA ASN A 268 5.14 -7.19 4.68
C ASN A 268 6.61 -6.85 4.99
N ASP A 269 7.54 -7.65 4.46
CA ASP A 269 8.99 -7.40 4.55
C ASP A 269 9.45 -6.41 3.43
N GLY A 270 8.53 -5.62 2.85
CA GLY A 270 8.72 -4.68 1.73
C GLY A 270 8.67 -5.33 0.35
N THR A 271 9.07 -6.60 0.26
CA THR A 271 9.10 -7.37 -0.99
C THR A 271 8.09 -8.50 -1.07
N ARG A 272 7.56 -8.94 0.09
CA ARG A 272 6.68 -10.11 0.18
C ARG A 272 5.90 -10.10 1.48
N ASN A 273 4.72 -10.71 1.43
CA ASN A 273 3.90 -10.95 2.61
C ASN A 273 4.30 -12.27 3.28
N ARG A 274 5.19 -12.19 4.28
CA ARG A 274 5.65 -13.36 5.03
C ARG A 274 4.64 -13.76 6.08
N MET A 275 4.16 -15.00 6.01
CA MET A 275 3.28 -15.62 6.99
C MET A 275 3.90 -15.64 8.39
N LEU A 276 3.13 -15.20 9.37
CA LEU A 276 3.40 -15.35 10.80
C LEU A 276 2.63 -16.54 11.39
N LYS A 277 3.17 -17.08 12.49
CA LYS A 277 2.47 -18.11 13.28
C LYS A 277 1.50 -17.47 14.28
N TYR A 278 1.87 -16.32 14.81
CA TYR A 278 1.13 -15.57 15.82
C TYR A 278 1.18 -14.08 15.50
N THR A 279 0.20 -13.33 15.97
CA THR A 279 0.24 -11.87 15.97
C THR A 279 1.37 -11.36 16.87
N PRO A 280 2.15 -10.34 16.46
CA PRO A 280 3.04 -9.64 17.38
C PRO A 280 2.28 -9.03 18.56
N GLU A 281 2.94 -8.88 19.71
CA GLU A 281 2.26 -8.42 20.93
C GLU A 281 1.81 -6.97 20.88
N HIS A 282 2.62 -6.06 20.31
CA HIS A 282 2.39 -4.62 20.34
C HIS A 282 2.48 -3.94 18.96
N MET A 283 2.54 -4.72 17.88
CA MET A 283 2.72 -4.24 16.51
C MET A 283 1.51 -4.61 15.65
N HIS A 284 1.20 -3.78 14.65
CA HIS A 284 0.22 -4.12 13.62
C HIS A 284 0.81 -5.18 12.68
N CYS A 285 0.01 -6.17 12.31
CA CYS A 285 0.32 -7.09 11.24
C CYS A 285 -0.80 -7.08 10.20
N LEU A 286 -0.50 -7.59 9.01
CA LEU A 286 -1.53 -7.86 8.03
C LEU A 286 -2.23 -9.16 8.42
N ALA A 287 -3.53 -9.25 8.17
CA ALA A 287 -4.27 -10.48 8.21
C ALA A 287 -5.08 -10.61 6.93
N THR A 288 -5.19 -11.84 6.45
CA THR A 288 -5.95 -12.16 5.26
C THR A 288 -6.91 -13.27 5.59
N PHE A 289 -8.19 -13.06 5.30
CA PHE A 289 -9.25 -14.03 5.54
C PHE A 289 -10.30 -13.94 4.44
N TYR A 290 -11.14 -14.96 4.34
CA TYR A 290 -12.25 -15.01 3.40
C TYR A 290 -13.51 -14.44 4.04
N GLY A 291 -14.19 -13.53 3.35
CA GLY A 291 -15.40 -12.91 3.86
C GLY A 291 -16.04 -11.92 2.86
N PRO A 292 -17.12 -11.26 3.28
CA PRO A 292 -17.72 -10.17 2.53
C PRO A 292 -16.70 -9.03 2.39
N VAL A 293 -16.69 -8.44 1.21
CA VAL A 293 -15.85 -7.29 0.89
C VAL A 293 -16.39 -6.06 1.61
N HIS A 294 -15.52 -5.21 2.12
CA HIS A 294 -15.88 -3.92 2.71
C HIS A 294 -14.93 -2.86 2.19
N THR A 295 -15.39 -1.61 2.09
CA THR A 295 -14.58 -0.51 1.59
C THR A 295 -13.28 -0.37 2.40
N PRO A 296 -12.15 -0.05 1.74
CA PRO A 296 -10.89 0.20 2.43
C PRO A 296 -11.04 1.29 3.49
N ASN A 297 -10.18 1.25 4.51
CA ASN A 297 -10.22 2.13 5.69
C ASN A 297 -11.44 1.95 6.62
N THR A 298 -12.32 0.99 6.36
CA THR A 298 -13.36 0.61 7.33
C THR A 298 -12.74 0.00 8.59
N GLY A 299 -13.07 0.54 9.74
CA GLY A 299 -12.65 0.03 11.04
C GLY A 299 -13.41 -1.24 11.44
N PHE A 300 -12.74 -2.14 12.15
CA PHE A 300 -13.38 -3.34 12.69
C PHE A 300 -12.86 -3.74 14.07
N CYS A 301 -13.68 -4.52 14.78
CA CYS A 301 -13.29 -5.21 15.99
C CYS A 301 -13.42 -6.73 15.80
N ALA A 302 -12.63 -7.47 16.55
CA ALA A 302 -12.61 -8.92 16.49
C ALA A 302 -12.62 -9.55 17.88
N VAL A 303 -13.39 -10.61 18.03
CA VAL A 303 -13.60 -11.34 19.29
C VAL A 303 -13.35 -12.83 19.07
N GLN A 304 -12.81 -13.51 20.08
CA GLN A 304 -12.57 -14.95 19.99
C GLN A 304 -13.84 -15.76 20.26
N ASN A 305 -14.57 -15.42 21.34
CA ASN A 305 -15.83 -16.04 21.73
C ASN A 305 -16.88 -14.95 22.03
N VAL A 306 -18.13 -15.19 21.64
CA VAL A 306 -19.27 -14.28 21.92
C VAL A 306 -20.07 -14.73 23.15
N SER A 307 -20.24 -16.04 23.34
CA SER A 307 -21.11 -16.66 24.35
C SER A 307 -20.46 -16.89 25.72
N ASP A 308 -19.13 -16.75 25.84
CA ASP A 308 -18.44 -17.11 27.07
C ASP A 308 -18.50 -15.98 28.12
N SER A 309 -19.62 -15.94 28.85
CA SER A 309 -19.81 -15.05 30.01
C SER A 309 -19.05 -15.51 31.26
N LYS A 310 -18.48 -16.73 31.27
CA LYS A 310 -17.79 -17.31 32.43
C LYS A 310 -16.35 -16.78 32.57
N ASN A 311 -15.74 -16.33 31.48
CA ASN A 311 -14.41 -15.72 31.52
C ASN A 311 -14.49 -14.22 31.86
N SER A 312 -14.00 -13.85 33.04
CA SER A 312 -13.85 -12.44 33.49
C SER A 312 -12.81 -11.63 32.68
N SER A 313 -12.20 -12.20 31.65
CA SER A 313 -11.16 -11.56 30.86
C SER A 313 -11.74 -10.64 29.78
N PHE A 314 -10.98 -9.61 29.40
CA PHE A 314 -11.33 -8.70 28.31
C PHE A 314 -11.59 -9.45 26.97
N ARG A 315 -12.79 -9.28 26.42
CA ARG A 315 -13.32 -10.08 25.29
C ARG A 315 -12.81 -9.64 23.92
N ILE A 316 -12.68 -8.33 23.69
CA ILE A 316 -12.20 -7.81 22.40
C ILE A 316 -10.75 -8.24 22.23
N SER A 317 -10.52 -9.06 21.23
CA SER A 317 -9.26 -9.77 21.02
C SER A 317 -8.31 -8.95 20.14
N ALA A 318 -8.86 -8.30 19.12
CA ALA A 318 -8.12 -7.44 18.21
C ALA A 318 -8.99 -6.32 17.64
N THR A 319 -8.31 -5.28 17.18
CA THR A 319 -8.89 -4.17 16.42
C THR A 319 -8.06 -3.93 15.17
N GLY A 320 -8.67 -3.34 14.15
CA GLY A 320 -7.97 -3.07 12.91
C GLY A 320 -8.78 -2.27 11.91
N THR A 321 -8.20 -2.09 10.74
CA THR A 321 -8.83 -1.45 9.58
C THR A 321 -8.66 -2.34 8.34
N VAL A 322 -9.62 -2.27 7.43
CA VAL A 322 -9.51 -2.89 6.10
C VAL A 322 -8.48 -2.12 5.29
N VAL A 323 -7.57 -2.81 4.61
CA VAL A 323 -6.51 -2.19 3.80
C VAL A 323 -6.82 -2.38 2.32
N ASP A 324 -7.04 -3.62 1.92
CA ASP A 324 -7.16 -3.98 0.51
C ASP A 324 -8.14 -5.14 0.33
N ILE A 325 -8.73 -5.17 -0.87
CA ILE A 325 -9.73 -6.13 -1.31
C ILE A 325 -9.13 -6.81 -2.54
N SER A 326 -8.80 -8.10 -2.43
CA SER A 326 -8.21 -8.82 -3.57
C SER A 326 -8.83 -10.20 -3.72
N GLN A 327 -8.91 -10.69 -4.95
CA GLN A 327 -9.32 -12.07 -5.22
C GLN A 327 -8.16 -13.06 -5.15
N SER A 328 -6.91 -12.58 -5.22
CA SER A 328 -5.68 -13.37 -5.07
C SER A 328 -4.89 -12.95 -3.84
N THR A 329 -4.25 -13.90 -3.16
CA THR A 329 -3.43 -13.62 -1.97
C THR A 329 -2.05 -14.24 -2.10
N GLU A 330 -1.03 -13.40 -2.19
CA GLU A 330 0.37 -13.83 -2.29
C GLU A 330 1.02 -13.89 -0.90
N ILE A 331 0.63 -14.90 -0.12
CA ILE A 331 1.23 -15.11 1.20
C ILE A 331 2.28 -16.21 1.10
N VAL A 332 3.48 -15.95 1.59
CA VAL A 332 4.59 -16.91 1.56
C VAL A 332 5.03 -17.30 2.97
N LYS A 333 5.27 -18.59 3.16
CA LYS A 333 5.88 -19.13 4.37
C LYS A 333 7.33 -19.44 4.12
N LYS A 334 8.19 -18.96 5.02
CA LYS A 334 9.62 -19.26 4.98
C LYS A 334 9.86 -20.73 5.30
N LEU A 335 10.56 -21.43 4.42
CA LEU A 335 11.02 -22.80 4.59
C LEU A 335 12.55 -22.80 4.60
N LYS A 336 13.15 -23.60 5.49
CA LYS A 336 14.60 -23.83 5.50
C LYS A 336 14.84 -25.30 5.22
N LEU A 337 15.54 -25.59 4.13
CA LEU A 337 16.11 -26.93 3.90
C LEU A 337 17.46 -26.95 4.62
N THR A 338 17.68 -27.93 5.48
CA THR A 338 18.89 -28.05 6.29
C THR A 338 19.70 -29.25 5.82
N GLY A 339 21.02 -29.11 5.74
CA GLY A 339 21.94 -30.19 5.44
C GLY A 339 23.23 -30.05 6.23
N TYR A 340 24.04 -31.11 6.20
CA TYR A 340 25.25 -31.22 7.01
C TYR A 340 26.47 -31.49 6.12
N PRO A 341 27.64 -30.91 6.42
CA PRO A 341 28.86 -31.22 5.68
C PRO A 341 29.33 -32.65 5.99
N THR A 342 29.66 -33.39 4.93
CA THR A 342 30.24 -34.75 4.99
C THR A 342 31.73 -34.71 4.78
N LYS A 343 32.20 -33.93 3.79
CA LYS A 343 33.63 -33.77 3.48
C LYS A 343 33.92 -32.31 3.18
N VAL A 344 34.92 -31.75 3.84
CA VAL A 344 35.25 -30.32 3.78
C VAL A 344 36.67 -30.12 3.28
N TYR A 345 36.82 -29.27 2.27
CA TYR A 345 38.09 -28.82 1.72
C TYR A 345 38.32 -27.36 2.12
N ARG A 346 39.05 -26.56 1.33
CA ARG A 346 39.27 -25.15 1.63
C ARG A 346 37.98 -24.34 1.44
N ASN A 347 37.52 -24.22 0.19
CA ASN A 347 36.32 -23.46 -0.17
C ASN A 347 35.20 -24.35 -0.73
N THR A 348 35.39 -25.66 -0.71
CA THR A 348 34.39 -26.62 -1.19
C THR A 348 34.01 -27.57 -0.08
N ALA A 349 32.73 -27.93 -0.03
CA ALA A 349 32.23 -28.95 0.86
C ALA A 349 31.18 -29.81 0.18
N PHE A 350 31.12 -31.07 0.57
CA PHE A 350 30.10 -32.02 0.16
C PHE A 350 29.04 -32.07 1.25
N ILE A 351 27.79 -31.79 0.90
CA ILE A 351 26.67 -31.65 1.85
C ILE A 351 25.73 -32.85 1.69
N ARG A 352 25.23 -33.36 2.82
CA ARG A 352 24.24 -34.44 2.93
C ARG A 352 22.94 -33.95 3.57
N ASP A 353 21.88 -34.74 3.41
CA ASP A 353 20.57 -34.63 4.05
C ASP A 353 19.79 -33.33 3.82
N MET A 354 20.17 -32.53 2.82
CA MET A 354 19.37 -31.37 2.39
C MET A 354 18.33 -31.76 1.34
N PHE A 355 18.68 -32.72 0.48
CA PHE A 355 17.88 -33.24 -0.61
C PHE A 355 17.93 -34.76 -0.57
N THR A 356 16.92 -35.40 -1.14
CA THR A 356 16.81 -36.87 -1.17
C THR A 356 17.34 -37.44 -2.48
N SER A 357 17.11 -36.74 -3.60
CA SER A 357 17.47 -37.21 -4.95
C SER A 357 18.43 -36.26 -5.68
N SER A 358 19.13 -36.79 -6.68
CA SER A 358 19.99 -35.98 -7.57
C SER A 358 19.18 -34.99 -8.42
N LEU A 359 17.93 -35.33 -8.76
CA LEU A 359 17.01 -34.46 -9.50
C LEU A 359 16.62 -33.22 -8.69
N GLU A 360 16.35 -33.37 -7.39
CA GLU A 360 16.13 -32.23 -6.49
C GLU A 360 17.35 -31.32 -6.47
N VAL A 361 18.55 -31.88 -6.35
CA VAL A 361 19.78 -31.08 -6.38
C VAL A 361 19.93 -30.32 -7.70
N ALA A 362 19.65 -30.97 -8.84
CA ALA A 362 19.73 -30.32 -10.15
C ALA A 362 18.77 -29.12 -10.26
N LYS A 363 17.56 -29.24 -9.70
CA LYS A 363 16.59 -28.13 -9.63
C LYS A 363 17.08 -26.95 -8.79
N PHE A 364 17.89 -27.22 -7.77
CA PHE A 364 18.50 -26.22 -6.90
C PHE A 364 19.97 -25.94 -7.23
N GLU A 365 20.44 -26.33 -8.42
CA GLU A 365 21.79 -25.99 -8.87
C GLU A 365 21.93 -24.47 -9.02
N GLY A 366 23.05 -23.92 -8.54
CA GLY A 366 23.26 -22.47 -8.49
C GLY A 366 22.55 -21.76 -7.34
N ALA A 367 21.74 -22.45 -6.52
CA ALA A 367 21.04 -21.83 -5.41
C ALA A 367 21.99 -21.34 -4.30
N ASN A 368 21.64 -20.19 -3.71
CA ASN A 368 22.39 -19.59 -2.62
C ASN A 368 22.09 -20.29 -1.28
N ILE A 369 23.14 -20.76 -0.62
CA ILE A 369 23.09 -21.42 0.68
C ILE A 369 23.91 -20.64 1.70
N ARG A 370 23.62 -20.83 2.99
CA ARG A 370 24.37 -20.21 4.09
C ARG A 370 24.58 -21.19 5.23
N THR A 371 25.70 -21.07 5.94
CA THR A 371 25.90 -21.80 7.20
C THR A 371 25.34 -21.02 8.38
N VAL A 372 25.10 -21.68 9.50
CA VAL A 372 24.75 -21.02 10.79
C VAL A 372 25.84 -20.05 11.27
N SER A 373 27.09 -20.29 10.87
CA SER A 373 28.24 -19.43 11.12
C SER A 373 28.29 -18.19 10.20
N GLY A 374 27.36 -18.07 9.25
CA GLY A 374 27.21 -16.89 8.38
C GLY A 374 27.98 -16.97 7.05
N ILE A 375 28.71 -18.05 6.79
CA ILE A 375 29.48 -18.25 5.56
C ILE A 375 28.50 -18.45 4.39
N ARG A 376 28.62 -17.65 3.34
CA ARG A 376 27.79 -17.79 2.14
C ARG A 376 28.37 -18.85 1.21
N GLY A 377 27.50 -19.53 0.48
CA GLY A 377 27.88 -20.52 -0.50
C GLY A 377 26.84 -20.72 -1.59
N GLN A 378 27.17 -21.62 -2.51
CA GLN A 378 26.34 -21.95 -3.67
C GLN A 378 26.34 -23.47 -3.90
N VAL A 379 25.18 -24.03 -4.23
CA VAL A 379 25.05 -25.40 -4.74
C VAL A 379 25.69 -25.47 -6.11
N LYS A 380 26.63 -26.41 -6.33
CA LYS A 380 27.33 -26.55 -7.62
C LYS A 380 26.87 -27.73 -8.45
N LYS A 381 26.93 -28.96 -7.92
CA LYS A 381 26.56 -30.14 -8.73
C LYS A 381 26.16 -31.30 -7.82
N ALA A 382 25.18 -32.09 -8.25
CA ALA A 382 24.83 -33.34 -7.60
C ALA A 382 25.99 -34.35 -7.67
N LEU A 383 26.11 -35.17 -6.63
CA LEU A 383 27.01 -36.31 -6.65
C LEU A 383 26.29 -37.50 -7.28
N PRO A 384 26.98 -38.34 -8.07
CA PRO A 384 26.38 -39.56 -8.60
C PRO A 384 26.00 -40.54 -7.49
N LYS A 385 26.85 -40.67 -6.46
CA LYS A 385 26.64 -41.50 -5.26
C LYS A 385 27.28 -40.80 -4.06
N PRO A 386 26.63 -40.72 -2.89
CA PRO A 386 25.25 -41.10 -2.58
C PRO A 386 24.24 -40.12 -3.19
N GLU A 387 23.00 -40.57 -3.43
CA GLU A 387 21.93 -39.70 -3.93
C GLU A 387 21.59 -38.58 -2.92
N GLY A 388 21.10 -37.45 -3.45
CA GLY A 388 20.78 -36.25 -2.65
C GLY A 388 22.01 -35.48 -2.14
N HIS A 389 23.21 -36.05 -2.22
CA HIS A 389 24.44 -35.36 -1.85
C HIS A 389 24.89 -34.45 -2.99
N PHE A 390 25.48 -33.31 -2.62
CA PHE A 390 25.93 -32.34 -3.60
C PHE A 390 27.21 -31.65 -3.18
N ARG A 391 27.95 -31.18 -4.19
CA ARG A 391 29.11 -30.32 -4.00
C ARG A 391 28.63 -28.88 -3.90
N ALA A 392 29.09 -28.19 -2.87
CA ALA A 392 28.88 -26.77 -2.67
C ALA A 392 30.21 -26.03 -2.58
N THR A 393 30.21 -24.77 -3.01
CA THR A 393 31.31 -23.83 -2.82
C THR A 393 30.93 -22.79 -1.78
N PHE A 394 31.86 -22.42 -0.90
CA PHE A 394 31.68 -21.45 0.17
C PHE A 394 32.78 -20.38 0.13
N GLU A 395 32.51 -19.21 0.70
CA GLU A 395 33.48 -18.11 0.80
C GLU A 395 34.71 -18.47 1.65
N ASP A 396 34.50 -19.21 2.73
CA ASP A 396 35.54 -19.68 3.64
C ASP A 396 35.29 -21.14 4.05
N LYS A 397 36.27 -21.74 4.72
CA LYS A 397 36.23 -23.12 5.19
C LYS A 397 35.17 -23.32 6.26
N VAL A 398 34.14 -24.07 5.90
CA VAL A 398 33.09 -24.53 6.82
C VAL A 398 33.65 -25.52 7.85
N LEU A 399 32.99 -25.66 9.00
CA LEU A 399 33.33 -26.69 9.99
C LEU A 399 32.42 -27.91 9.84
N MET A 400 32.90 -29.09 10.25
CA MET A 400 32.06 -30.31 10.25
C MET A 400 30.85 -30.21 11.18
N SER A 401 30.92 -29.36 12.20
CA SER A 401 29.82 -29.09 13.14
C SER A 401 28.81 -28.07 12.60
N ASP A 402 29.07 -27.43 11.46
CA ASP A 402 28.16 -26.42 10.92
C ASP A 402 26.91 -27.07 10.31
N ILE A 403 25.79 -26.36 10.44
CA ILE A 403 24.55 -26.67 9.71
C ILE A 403 24.47 -25.73 8.53
N VAL A 404 24.34 -26.31 7.34
CA VAL A 404 24.11 -25.58 6.09
C VAL A 404 22.61 -25.50 5.85
N PHE A 405 22.10 -24.35 5.44
CA PHE A 405 20.70 -24.22 5.09
C PHE A 405 20.46 -23.40 3.84
N LEU A 406 19.43 -23.80 3.09
CA LEU A 406 18.87 -23.06 1.97
C LEU A 406 17.58 -22.38 2.44
N ARG A 407 17.45 -21.07 2.20
CA ARG A 407 16.23 -20.32 2.52
C ARG A 407 15.30 -20.29 1.30
N ALA A 408 14.21 -21.03 1.39
CA ALA A 408 13.15 -21.07 0.39
C ALA A 408 11.87 -20.40 0.91
N TRP A 409 10.94 -20.14 -0.02
CA TRP A 409 9.64 -19.56 0.27
C TRP A 409 8.57 -20.41 -0.40
N TYR A 410 7.57 -20.80 0.37
CA TYR A 410 6.48 -21.63 -0.09
C TYR A 410 5.18 -20.81 -0.07
N PRO A 411 4.46 -20.67 -1.18
CA PRO A 411 3.18 -19.97 -1.20
C PRO A 411 2.14 -20.74 -0.38
N VAL A 412 1.45 -20.06 0.52
CA VAL A 412 0.41 -20.64 1.38
C VAL A 412 -0.92 -20.03 1.01
N LYS A 413 -1.86 -20.88 0.59
CA LYS A 413 -3.24 -20.47 0.31
C LYS A 413 -4.04 -20.42 1.63
N PRO A 414 -4.76 -19.31 1.92
CA PRO A 414 -5.67 -19.28 3.05
C PRO A 414 -6.90 -20.16 2.84
N ARG A 415 -7.62 -20.47 3.92
CA ARG A 415 -8.82 -21.33 3.88
C ARG A 415 -10.05 -20.47 3.61
N LYS A 416 -10.88 -20.88 2.65
CA LYS A 416 -12.19 -20.27 2.40
C LYS A 416 -13.16 -20.75 3.48
N PHE A 417 -13.31 -19.97 4.55
CA PHE A 417 -14.24 -20.26 5.63
C PHE A 417 -14.97 -18.98 6.03
N TYR A 418 -16.29 -19.04 6.05
CA TYR A 418 -17.18 -17.96 6.44
C TYR A 418 -18.36 -18.57 7.18
N ASN A 419 -18.64 -18.09 8.39
CA ASN A 419 -19.78 -18.52 9.18
C ASN A 419 -20.44 -17.32 9.88
N PRO A 420 -21.62 -16.85 9.44
CA PRO A 420 -22.27 -15.70 10.04
C PRO A 420 -22.77 -15.99 11.46
N VAL A 421 -22.73 -14.96 12.33
CA VAL A 421 -23.22 -15.06 13.71
C VAL A 421 -24.72 -14.82 13.73
N THR A 422 -25.49 -15.89 13.68
CA THR A 422 -26.97 -15.90 13.70
C THR A 422 -27.54 -16.01 15.11
N SER A 423 -27.08 -15.15 16.03
CA SER A 423 -27.48 -15.22 17.45
C SER A 423 -28.98 -15.09 17.70
N LEU A 424 -29.68 -14.30 16.87
CA LEU A 424 -31.13 -14.05 17.00
C LEU A 424 -32.00 -15.21 16.51
N LEU A 425 -31.41 -16.18 15.80
CA LEU A 425 -32.14 -17.38 15.35
C LEU A 425 -32.12 -18.51 16.40
N MET A 426 -31.35 -18.35 17.48
CA MET A 426 -31.22 -19.39 18.51
C MET A 426 -32.13 -19.14 19.70
N SER A 427 -32.68 -20.22 20.26
CA SER A 427 -33.51 -20.19 21.46
C SER A 427 -32.78 -19.67 22.70
N SER A 428 -31.56 -20.15 22.96
CA SER A 428 -30.73 -19.72 24.10
C SER A 428 -29.80 -18.55 23.78
N LYS A 429 -29.79 -18.06 22.53
CA LYS A 429 -28.92 -16.98 22.01
C LYS A 429 -27.40 -17.20 22.18
N ASP A 430 -26.99 -18.33 22.72
CA ASP A 430 -25.61 -18.74 22.89
C ASP A 430 -25.04 -19.29 21.58
N TRP A 431 -24.57 -18.38 20.71
CA TRP A 431 -23.96 -18.79 19.45
C TRP A 431 -22.64 -19.56 19.69
N GLN A 432 -22.56 -20.76 19.10
CA GLN A 432 -21.37 -21.60 19.13
C GLN A 432 -20.79 -21.75 17.72
N GLY A 433 -19.54 -21.33 17.56
CA GLY A 433 -18.79 -21.44 16.32
C GLY A 433 -17.72 -22.52 16.36
N MET A 434 -16.81 -22.45 15.39
CA MET A 434 -15.59 -23.23 15.40
C MET A 434 -14.76 -22.93 16.66
N ARG A 435 -14.35 -23.99 17.36
CA ARG A 435 -13.49 -23.92 18.55
C ARG A 435 -12.04 -23.63 18.17
N THR A 436 -11.33 -22.97 19.08
CA THR A 436 -9.89 -22.69 18.93
C THR A 436 -9.05 -23.95 19.07
N THR A 437 -7.84 -23.98 18.49
CA THR A 437 -6.97 -25.15 18.61
C THR A 437 -6.59 -25.48 20.07
N GLY A 438 -6.58 -24.49 20.96
CA GLY A 438 -6.36 -24.70 22.40
C GLY A 438 -7.54 -25.39 23.08
N GLN A 439 -8.77 -24.95 22.80
CA GLN A 439 -10.00 -25.57 23.34
C GLN A 439 -10.13 -27.02 22.89
N VAL A 440 -9.98 -27.28 21.58
CA VAL A 440 -10.06 -28.64 21.02
C VAL A 440 -9.04 -29.57 21.67
N ARG A 441 -7.81 -29.11 21.90
CA ARG A 441 -6.78 -29.92 22.59
C ARG A 441 -7.13 -30.19 24.04
N LYS A 442 -7.66 -29.20 24.76
CA LYS A 442 -8.06 -29.36 26.16
C LYS A 442 -9.18 -30.40 26.29
N GLU A 443 -10.19 -30.33 25.42
CA GLU A 443 -11.33 -31.25 25.43
C GLU A 443 -10.92 -32.68 25.04
N LEU A 444 -10.01 -32.83 24.09
CA LEU A 444 -9.47 -34.13 23.70
C LEU A 444 -8.31 -34.61 24.59
N SER A 445 -7.95 -33.87 25.65
CA SER A 445 -6.80 -34.15 26.53
C SER A 445 -5.47 -34.34 25.78
N LEU A 446 -5.28 -33.64 24.66
CA LEU A 446 -4.07 -33.70 23.84
C LEU A 446 -3.04 -32.65 24.25
N HIS A 447 -1.78 -33.06 24.41
CA HIS A 447 -0.69 -32.13 24.67
C HIS A 447 -0.30 -31.33 23.42
N ALA A 448 0.21 -30.11 23.62
CA ALA A 448 0.73 -29.31 22.51
C ALA A 448 2.05 -29.90 21.99
N PRO A 449 2.24 -30.10 20.67
CA PRO A 449 3.46 -30.70 20.15
C PRO A 449 4.65 -29.75 20.36
N GLN A 450 5.65 -30.21 21.13
CA GLN A 450 6.90 -29.49 21.37
C GLN A 450 8.07 -30.34 20.88
N LYS A 451 8.86 -29.80 19.95
CA LYS A 451 10.09 -30.46 19.48
C LYS A 451 11.24 -30.14 20.43
N VAL A 452 11.89 -31.17 20.96
CA VAL A 452 13.00 -31.03 21.93
C VAL A 452 14.12 -30.15 21.39
N ASP A 453 14.50 -30.30 20.12
CA ASP A 453 15.57 -29.53 19.48
C ASP A 453 15.23 -28.05 19.22
N SER A 454 13.95 -27.67 19.34
CA SER A 454 13.49 -26.29 19.15
C SER A 454 13.45 -25.48 20.46
N ILE A 455 13.67 -26.13 21.60
CA ILE A 455 13.67 -25.48 22.91
C ILE A 455 15.02 -24.81 23.13
N TYR A 456 15.02 -23.51 23.38
CA TYR A 456 16.24 -22.75 23.68
C TYR A 456 16.86 -23.21 25.00
N LYS A 457 18.18 -23.44 24.99
CA LYS A 457 18.98 -23.80 26.16
C LYS A 457 20.10 -22.79 26.33
N PRO A 458 20.54 -22.48 27.56
CA PRO A 458 21.73 -21.65 27.78
C PRO A 458 22.97 -22.35 27.18
N ILE A 459 23.80 -21.60 26.45
CA ILE A 459 24.99 -22.13 25.75
C ILE A 459 26.24 -21.58 26.41
N GLU A 460 27.03 -22.45 27.06
CA GLU A 460 28.34 -22.10 27.59
C GLU A 460 29.43 -22.26 26.51
N ARG A 461 30.07 -21.16 26.11
CA ARG A 461 31.13 -21.17 25.09
C ARG A 461 32.51 -21.24 25.73
N LYS A 462 33.27 -22.28 25.40
CA LYS A 462 34.68 -22.42 25.81
C LYS A 462 35.56 -21.44 25.02
N GLU A 463 36.61 -20.91 25.66
CA GLU A 463 37.60 -20.05 25.00
C GLU A 463 38.32 -20.82 23.89
N ARG A 464 38.18 -20.36 22.64
CA ARG A 464 38.80 -21.01 21.49
C ARG A 464 40.27 -20.61 21.39
N ARG A 465 41.17 -21.56 21.63
CA ARG A 465 42.62 -21.40 21.40
C ARG A 465 42.98 -21.92 20.01
N PHE A 466 43.59 -21.06 19.19
CA PHE A 466 44.04 -21.44 17.86
C PHE A 466 45.45 -22.05 17.93
N ASN A 467 45.75 -22.95 17.00
CA ASN A 467 47.08 -23.53 16.87
C ASN A 467 48.09 -22.45 16.43
N ALA A 468 49.33 -22.57 16.88
CA ALA A 468 50.40 -21.68 16.47
C ALA A 468 50.67 -21.77 14.95
N LEU A 469 51.11 -20.66 14.36
CA LEU A 469 51.45 -20.58 12.94
C LEU A 469 52.59 -21.55 12.60
N LYS A 470 52.35 -22.45 11.64
CA LYS A 470 53.35 -23.41 11.15
C LYS A 470 53.79 -23.01 9.74
N VAL A 471 55.01 -22.48 9.63
CA VAL A 471 55.61 -22.13 8.33
C VAL A 471 56.12 -23.41 7.65
N PRO A 472 55.80 -23.64 6.36
CA PRO A 472 56.36 -24.76 5.60
C PRO A 472 57.89 -24.73 5.55
N LYS A 473 58.55 -25.89 5.63
CA LYS A 473 60.02 -25.99 5.65
C LYS A 473 60.67 -25.43 4.38
N SER A 474 60.04 -25.63 3.23
CA SER A 474 60.50 -25.09 1.93
C SER A 474 60.56 -23.56 1.97
N LEU A 475 59.48 -22.92 2.45
CA LEU A 475 59.41 -21.48 2.59
C LEU A 475 60.41 -20.98 3.64
N GLN A 476 60.52 -21.66 4.79
CA GLN A 476 61.48 -21.32 5.84
C GLN A 476 62.93 -21.31 5.34
N ALA A 477 63.31 -22.23 4.44
CA ALA A 477 64.64 -22.28 3.87
C ALA A 477 64.94 -21.07 2.95
N GLN A 478 63.94 -20.65 2.18
CA GLN A 478 64.00 -19.53 1.22
C GLN A 478 63.90 -18.15 1.86
N LEU A 479 63.42 -18.02 3.10
CA LEU A 479 63.33 -16.74 3.79
C LEU A 479 64.73 -16.08 3.91
N PRO A 480 64.83 -14.74 3.79
CA PRO A 480 66.04 -14.01 4.14
C PRO A 480 66.47 -14.30 5.58
N PHE A 481 67.78 -14.30 5.85
CA PHE A 481 68.35 -14.65 7.16
C PHE A 481 67.69 -13.90 8.32
N ALA A 482 67.44 -12.59 8.16
CA ALA A 482 66.79 -11.75 9.17
C ALA A 482 65.37 -12.24 9.56
N ASN A 483 64.63 -12.80 8.60
CA ASN A 483 63.23 -13.22 8.79
C ASN A 483 63.09 -14.71 9.14
N LYS A 484 64.20 -15.47 9.23
CA LYS A 484 64.14 -16.90 9.57
C LYS A 484 63.72 -17.08 11.03
N PRO A 485 62.68 -17.89 11.32
CA PRO A 485 62.27 -18.13 12.70
C PRO A 485 63.33 -18.93 13.45
N LYS A 486 63.78 -18.39 14.59
CA LYS A 486 64.80 -18.96 15.47
C LYS A 486 64.20 -20.00 16.43
N ASN A 487 63.51 -20.99 15.87
CA ASN A 487 62.89 -22.06 16.65
C ASN A 487 63.95 -23.06 17.12
N ALA A 488 64.37 -22.97 18.39
CA ALA A 488 65.30 -23.93 18.97
C ALA A 488 64.66 -25.34 19.05
N THR A 489 65.41 -26.36 18.62
CA THR A 489 64.99 -27.75 18.82
C THR A 489 65.22 -28.15 20.26
N LYS A 490 64.29 -28.89 20.86
CA LYS A 490 64.49 -29.43 22.21
C LYS A 490 65.58 -30.50 22.17
N SER A 491 66.60 -30.36 23.01
CA SER A 491 67.65 -31.39 23.13
C SER A 491 67.04 -32.70 23.63
N LYS A 492 67.29 -33.79 22.92
CA LYS A 492 66.87 -35.15 23.32
C LYS A 492 67.78 -35.73 24.41
N LYS A 493 69.04 -35.29 24.48
CA LYS A 493 70.01 -35.75 25.46
C LYS A 493 70.09 -34.74 26.60
N GLN A 494 70.10 -35.24 27.84
CA GLN A 494 70.36 -34.39 28.99
C GLN A 494 71.81 -33.91 28.96
N SER A 495 71.99 -32.59 28.98
CA SER A 495 73.30 -31.95 29.12
C SER A 495 73.94 -32.33 30.46
N TYR A 496 75.28 -32.30 30.54
CA TYR A 496 76.02 -32.48 31.79
C TYR A 496 75.52 -31.54 32.90
N LEU A 497 75.22 -30.28 32.56
CA LEU A 497 74.64 -29.30 33.50
C LEU A 497 73.28 -29.73 34.05
N ASN A 498 72.44 -30.35 33.22
CA ASN A 498 71.13 -30.85 33.66
C ASN A 498 71.30 -32.08 34.57
N LYS A 499 72.32 -32.91 34.34
CA LYS A 499 72.63 -34.07 35.19
C LYS A 499 73.27 -33.67 36.53
N ARG A 500 74.07 -32.59 36.53
CA ARG A 500 74.73 -32.03 37.71
C ARG A 500 73.81 -31.15 38.55
N ALA A 501 72.64 -30.77 38.04
CA ALA A 501 71.72 -29.89 38.75
C ALA A 501 71.31 -30.50 40.10
N VAL A 502 71.51 -29.73 41.18
CA VAL A 502 71.18 -30.15 42.54
C VAL A 502 69.66 -30.23 42.70
N VAL A 503 69.18 -31.32 43.31
CA VAL A 503 67.76 -31.51 43.56
C VAL A 503 67.34 -30.61 44.71
N LEU A 504 66.37 -29.73 44.47
CA LEU A 504 65.81 -28.82 45.47
C LEU A 504 65.25 -29.59 46.67
N GLU A 505 65.48 -29.05 47.87
CA GLU A 505 64.96 -29.58 49.11
C GLU A 505 63.42 -29.43 49.19
N PRO A 506 62.72 -30.21 50.02
CA PRO A 506 61.27 -30.15 50.13
C PRO A 506 60.72 -28.76 50.48
N GLU A 507 61.42 -27.99 51.33
CA GLU A 507 61.01 -26.63 51.71
C GLU A 507 61.21 -25.63 50.57
N GLU A 508 62.36 -25.69 49.90
CA GLU A 508 62.64 -24.85 48.72
C GLU A 508 61.64 -25.11 47.60
N LYS A 509 61.26 -26.37 47.37
CA LYS A 509 60.20 -26.73 46.40
C LYS A 509 58.87 -26.08 46.76
N LYS A 510 58.49 -26.05 48.04
CA LYS A 510 57.26 -25.37 48.50
C LYS A 510 57.33 -23.87 48.22
N ILE A 511 58.46 -23.24 48.50
CA ILE A 511 58.69 -21.80 48.25
C ILE A 511 58.61 -21.49 46.75
N VAL A 512 59.28 -22.28 45.90
CA VAL A 512 59.23 -22.10 44.44
C VAL A 512 57.82 -22.30 43.89
N THR A 513 57.10 -23.31 44.38
CA THR A 513 55.71 -23.56 43.99
C THR A 513 54.80 -22.40 44.39
N LEU A 514 54.96 -21.88 45.61
CA LEU A 514 54.22 -20.71 46.10
C LEU A 514 54.51 -19.47 45.24
N MET A 515 55.79 -19.21 44.95
CA MET A 515 56.21 -18.11 44.08
C MET A 515 55.64 -18.24 42.66
N GLN A 516 55.61 -19.46 42.10
CA GLN A 516 54.99 -19.73 40.81
C GLN A 516 53.48 -19.43 40.85
N GLN A 517 52.76 -19.92 41.87
CA GLN A 517 51.33 -19.64 42.04
C GLN A 517 51.06 -18.14 42.17
N LEU A 518 51.81 -17.43 43.01
CA LEU A 518 51.68 -15.99 43.20
C LEU A 518 51.92 -15.21 41.90
N ASN A 519 52.96 -15.59 41.14
CA ASN A 519 53.24 -14.98 39.85
C ASN A 519 52.13 -15.27 38.82
N THR A 520 51.57 -16.50 38.79
CA THR A 520 50.45 -16.81 37.89
C THR A 520 49.19 -16.00 38.22
N LEU A 521 48.87 -15.85 39.50
CA LEU A 521 47.74 -15.03 39.97
C LEU A 521 47.94 -13.54 39.65
N ARG A 522 49.15 -13.02 39.88
CA ARG A 522 49.51 -11.64 39.50
C ARG A 522 49.35 -11.41 38.01
N ASN A 523 49.92 -12.29 37.17
CA ASN A 523 49.83 -12.19 35.72
C ASN A 523 48.38 -12.28 35.23
N GLU A 524 47.56 -13.15 35.81
CA GLU A 524 46.15 -13.27 35.45
C GLU A 524 45.35 -12.03 35.88
N LYS A 525 45.61 -11.49 37.08
CA LYS A 525 44.99 -10.25 37.58
C LYS A 525 45.36 -9.06 36.67
N ASP A 526 46.62 -8.93 36.31
CA ASP A 526 47.10 -7.89 35.41
C ASP A 526 46.51 -8.05 34.00
N ARG A 527 46.40 -9.29 33.48
CA ARG A 527 45.72 -9.58 32.21
C ARG A 527 44.24 -9.16 32.26
N LYS A 528 43.52 -9.55 33.32
CA LYS A 528 42.11 -9.19 33.53
C LYS A 528 41.92 -7.68 33.64
N ARG A 529 42.83 -6.98 34.34
CA ARG A 529 42.82 -5.50 34.44
C ARG A 529 43.04 -4.87 33.07
N LYS A 530 44.08 -5.27 32.33
CA LYS A 530 44.37 -4.76 30.97
C LYS A 530 43.20 -4.96 30.01
N LEU A 531 42.55 -6.13 30.04
CA LEU A 531 41.36 -6.41 29.21
C LEU A 531 40.19 -5.48 29.56
N LYS A 532 39.90 -5.28 30.85
CA LYS A 532 38.86 -4.33 31.28
C LYS A 532 39.20 -2.89 30.91
N ASP A 533 40.47 -2.51 31.01
CA ASP A 533 40.92 -1.16 30.66
C ASP A 533 40.86 -0.93 29.14
N SER A 534 41.17 -1.95 28.32
CA SER A 534 40.96 -1.87 26.87
C SER A 534 39.49 -1.77 26.51
N GLU A 535 38.61 -2.56 27.13
CA GLU A 535 37.16 -2.45 26.94
C GLU A 535 36.64 -1.05 27.30
N ARG A 536 37.08 -0.49 28.43
CA ARG A 536 36.75 0.88 28.85
C ARG A 536 37.26 1.92 27.87
N ARG A 537 38.50 1.75 27.39
CA ARG A 537 39.10 2.65 26.41
C ARG A 537 38.33 2.63 25.09
N GLU A 538 37.98 1.46 24.57
CA GLU A 538 37.18 1.32 23.34
C GLU A 538 35.80 1.98 23.48
N VAL A 539 35.12 1.81 24.61
CA VAL A 539 33.83 2.48 24.87
C VAL A 539 34.01 3.99 24.90
N ASN A 540 35.09 4.49 25.52
CA ASN A 540 35.38 5.91 25.56
C ASN A 540 35.73 6.46 24.17
N GLU A 541 36.55 5.75 23.39
CA GLU A 541 36.89 6.11 22.01
C GLU A 541 35.63 6.18 21.13
N LYS A 542 34.69 5.23 21.26
CA LYS A 542 33.40 5.29 20.56
C LYS A 542 32.58 6.52 20.96
N LYS A 543 32.56 6.88 22.25
CA LYS A 543 31.88 8.09 22.74
C LYS A 543 32.54 9.35 22.19
N LYS A 544 33.87 9.44 22.25
CA LYS A 544 34.65 10.56 21.70
C LYS A 544 34.45 10.71 20.20
N ALA A 545 34.46 9.61 19.45
CA ALA A 545 34.18 9.62 18.01
C ALA A 545 32.78 10.15 17.69
N LYS A 546 31.75 9.74 18.46
CA LYS A 546 30.38 10.27 18.29
C LYS A 546 30.28 11.77 18.60
N VAL A 547 31.00 12.24 19.62
CA VAL A 547 31.06 13.67 19.94
C VAL A 547 31.80 14.44 18.83
N ALA A 548 32.93 13.91 18.36
CA ALA A 548 33.71 14.50 17.28
C ALA A 548 32.89 14.64 15.99
N GLN A 549 32.12 13.61 15.61
CA GLN A 549 31.20 13.66 14.47
C GLN A 549 30.16 14.78 14.63
N LYS A 550 29.49 14.86 15.79
CA LYS A 550 28.53 15.95 16.06
C LYS A 550 29.16 17.32 16.04
N THR A 551 30.38 17.46 16.55
CA THR A 551 31.10 18.74 16.50
C THR A 551 31.47 19.11 15.07
N GLU A 552 31.86 18.13 14.24
CA GLU A 552 32.17 18.35 12.83
C GLU A 552 30.93 18.75 12.02
N GLU A 553 29.77 18.15 12.29
CA GLU A 553 28.48 18.56 11.71
C GLU A 553 28.16 20.01 12.07
N LYS A 554 28.27 20.37 13.36
CA LYS A 554 28.05 21.75 13.83
C LYS A 554 29.04 22.74 13.23
N THR A 555 30.31 22.38 13.08
CA THR A 555 31.29 23.28 12.45
C THR A 555 31.00 23.46 10.96
N LYS A 556 30.55 22.42 10.25
CA LYS A 556 30.09 22.51 8.86
C LYS A 556 28.86 23.42 8.72
N GLU A 557 27.86 23.26 9.59
CA GLU A 557 26.67 24.14 9.61
C GLU A 557 27.05 25.60 9.88
N ARG A 558 27.84 25.84 10.92
CA ARG A 558 28.32 27.19 11.27
C ARG A 558 29.13 27.82 10.13
N ARG A 559 29.96 27.03 9.44
CA ARG A 559 30.71 27.48 8.27
C ARG A 559 29.79 27.82 7.10
N LYS A 560 28.78 26.99 6.81
CA LYS A 560 27.76 27.29 5.78
C LYS A 560 26.98 28.56 6.10
N GLU A 561 26.53 28.71 7.34
CA GLU A 561 25.78 29.90 7.77
C GLU A 561 26.62 31.17 7.67
N TYR A 562 27.90 31.09 8.07
CA TYR A 562 28.85 32.18 7.93
C TYR A 562 29.01 32.63 6.46
N PHE A 563 29.24 31.69 5.54
CA PHE A 563 29.37 32.04 4.12
C PHE A 563 28.04 32.53 3.52
N ARG A 564 26.89 31.98 3.93
CA ARG A 564 25.57 32.49 3.50
C ARG A 564 25.35 33.94 3.93
N LYS A 565 25.70 34.28 5.17
CA LYS A 565 25.63 35.65 5.69
C LYS A 565 26.60 36.58 4.95
N GLN A 566 27.82 36.13 4.67
CA GLN A 566 28.75 36.92 3.86
C GLN A 566 28.25 37.13 2.42
N GLN A 567 27.67 36.11 1.80
CA GLN A 567 27.09 36.24 0.47
C GLN A 567 25.91 37.23 0.45
N GLN A 568 25.03 37.18 1.45
CA GLN A 568 23.93 38.15 1.60
C GLN A 568 24.43 39.58 1.87
N LYS A 569 25.55 39.74 2.56
CA LYS A 569 26.19 41.06 2.75
C LYS A 569 26.79 41.57 1.44
N ALA A 570 27.57 40.73 0.76
CA ALA A 570 28.18 41.08 -0.53
C ALA A 570 27.14 41.37 -1.62
N SER A 571 26.00 40.66 -1.62
CA SER A 571 24.90 40.95 -2.55
C SER A 571 24.16 42.25 -2.23
N ARG A 572 24.16 42.69 -0.96
CA ARG A 572 23.60 43.99 -0.56
C ARG A 572 24.56 45.13 -0.93
N GLU A 573 25.86 44.95 -0.67
CA GLU A 573 26.90 45.94 -0.99
C GLU A 573 27.17 46.09 -2.50
N GLY A 574 26.73 45.14 -3.34
CA GLY A 574 26.82 45.24 -4.80
C GLY A 574 25.51 45.65 -5.49
N ALA A 575 24.45 45.95 -4.73
CA ALA A 575 23.18 46.45 -5.24
C ALA A 575 22.95 47.95 -4.95
N ASP A 576 23.80 48.54 -4.11
CA ASP A 576 24.05 49.99 -4.01
C ASP A 576 25.22 50.35 -4.95
#